data_AF-A0A2A2B3H1-F1
#
_entry.id   AF-A0A2A2B3H1-F1
#
_cell.length_a   1.000
_cell.length_b   1.000
_cell.length_c   1.000
_cell.angle_alpha   90.00
_cell.angle_beta   90.00
_cell.angle_gamma   90.00
#
_symmetry.space_group_name_H-M   'P 1'
#
loop_
_entity.id
_entity.type
_entity.pdbx_description
1 polymer ?
#
loop_
_entity_poly.entity_id
_entity_poly.type
_entity_poly.pdbx_seq_one_letter_code
_entity_poly.pdbx_strand_id
1 'polypeptide(L)'
;MATLNFQEEFSSKIPALTLLTTLGYEFIPPSQCSAMRSKVASNKATNQVVLLPIMRAFLAKQTFTFEGQAHPLLDSAIDKIMHELNPAMNLGLQAANEALYNAMLYGVTVTEFIDGKKTSQTIALIDWNHISNNSFHVTEELVVLNSEGTNSRRPDIVCFVNGLPLAVIEAKRPDSSREWQSTNAQAVSQHIRNQKQKEIPHLFAYSQLLLAVNGNDGLYATCGTPEKFWAKWVEEEISEPEFARLKNQTLSPEQIENLFAHRPVSITDEYKSLIAGGDLVVTDQDRLIVSLLQPQRLLEMTRLFTLFDKKAGKIVARYQQVFGIKALIDRISIFDEKGSRELC
;
A
#
# COMPACT_ATOMS: atom_id res chain seq x y z
N MET A 1 -17.42 4.55 23.14
CA MET A 1 -17.71 4.44 21.71
C MET A 1 -17.35 5.78 21.09
N ALA A 2 -16.32 5.85 20.26
CA ALA A 2 -16.06 7.07 19.50
C ALA A 2 -17.22 7.23 18.52
N THR A 3 -17.94 8.34 18.62
CA THR A 3 -18.95 8.74 17.64
C THR A 3 -18.23 8.90 16.31
N LEU A 4 -18.30 7.88 15.45
CA LEU A 4 -17.93 7.99 14.05
C LEU A 4 -18.73 9.16 13.47
N ASN A 5 -18.01 10.19 13.05
CA ASN A 5 -18.65 11.37 12.50
C ASN A 5 -19.03 11.03 11.06
N PHE A 6 -20.31 10.74 10.85
CA PHE A 6 -20.92 10.28 9.60
C PHE A 6 -20.44 11.07 8.36
N GLN A 7 -20.21 12.38 8.50
CA GLN A 7 -19.72 13.26 7.42
C GLN A 7 -18.21 13.11 7.08
N GLU A 8 -17.39 12.57 7.98
CA GLU A 8 -15.96 12.30 7.75
C GLU A 8 -15.74 11.09 6.85
N GLU A 9 -16.54 10.04 7.04
CA GLU A 9 -16.45 8.85 6.21
C GLU A 9 -16.73 9.18 4.74
N PHE A 10 -17.77 9.97 4.46
CA PHE A 10 -18.19 10.26 3.08
C PHE A 10 -17.36 11.28 2.33
N SER A 11 -16.72 12.23 3.02
CA SER A 11 -15.99 13.30 2.34
C SER A 11 -14.62 12.86 1.83
N SER A 12 -13.98 11.87 2.48
CA SER A 12 -12.60 11.49 2.18
C SER A 12 -12.41 9.98 2.10
N LYS A 13 -12.80 9.23 3.14
CA LYS A 13 -12.47 7.81 3.27
C LYS A 13 -13.24 6.90 2.29
N ILE A 14 -14.56 7.03 2.20
CA ILE A 14 -15.40 6.26 1.25
C ILE A 14 -15.01 6.56 -0.21
N PRO A 15 -14.80 7.82 -0.64
CA PRO A 15 -14.25 8.12 -1.96
C PRO A 15 -12.90 7.44 -2.22
N ALA A 16 -12.00 7.41 -1.24
CA ALA A 16 -10.71 6.74 -1.38
C ALA A 16 -10.86 5.22 -1.53
N LEU A 17 -11.69 4.58 -0.69
CA LEU A 17 -11.90 3.14 -0.74
C LEU A 17 -12.59 2.69 -2.02
N THR A 18 -13.65 3.39 -2.45
CA THR A 18 -14.34 3.08 -3.72
C THR A 18 -13.40 3.19 -4.90
N LEU A 19 -12.56 4.23 -4.94
CA LEU A 19 -11.57 4.41 -5.99
C LEU A 19 -10.51 3.31 -5.96
N LEU A 20 -9.98 2.93 -4.79
CA LEU A 20 -9.06 1.79 -4.67
C LEU A 20 -9.70 0.49 -5.18
N THR A 21 -10.98 0.25 -4.89
CA THR A 21 -11.70 -0.90 -5.44
C THR A 21 -11.80 -0.84 -6.97
N THR A 22 -12.04 0.35 -7.56
CA THR A 22 -11.97 0.54 -9.02
C THR A 22 -10.57 0.25 -9.59
N LEU A 23 -9.51 0.61 -8.86
CA LEU A 23 -8.12 0.34 -9.27
C LEU A 23 -7.71 -1.13 -9.17
N GLY A 24 -8.61 -2.02 -8.72
CA GLY A 24 -8.38 -3.47 -8.66
C GLY A 24 -7.99 -4.00 -7.27
N TYR A 25 -8.16 -3.21 -6.20
CA TYR A 25 -7.97 -3.72 -4.84
C TYR A 25 -9.21 -4.45 -4.34
N GLU A 26 -9.01 -5.67 -3.85
CA GLU A 26 -10.06 -6.42 -3.15
C GLU A 26 -10.23 -5.85 -1.73
N PHE A 27 -11.44 -5.40 -1.40
CA PHE A 27 -11.73 -4.91 -0.06
C PHE A 27 -11.89 -6.07 0.92
N ILE A 28 -11.14 -6.05 2.02
CA ILE A 28 -11.25 -6.97 3.14
C ILE A 28 -11.91 -6.23 4.31
N PRO A 29 -13.09 -6.66 4.79
CA PRO A 29 -13.72 -6.08 5.98
C PRO A 29 -12.80 -6.08 7.20
N PRO A 30 -12.86 -5.07 8.08
CA PRO A 30 -11.94 -4.94 9.23
C PRO A 30 -11.91 -6.17 10.16
N SER A 31 -13.05 -6.85 10.33
CA SER A 31 -13.16 -8.09 11.11
C SER A 31 -12.39 -9.25 10.47
N GLN A 32 -12.55 -9.45 9.16
CA GLN A 32 -11.83 -10.47 8.40
C GLN A 32 -10.33 -10.16 8.34
N CYS A 33 -9.96 -8.89 8.11
CA CYS A 33 -8.57 -8.45 8.15
C CYS A 33 -7.93 -8.74 9.52
N SER A 34 -8.65 -8.52 10.61
CA SER A 34 -8.18 -8.84 11.96
C SER A 34 -8.00 -10.34 12.17
N ALA A 35 -8.91 -11.17 11.67
CA ALA A 35 -8.79 -12.63 11.72
C ALA A 35 -7.57 -13.14 10.94
N MET A 36 -7.30 -12.59 9.74
CA MET A 36 -6.14 -12.96 8.92
C MET A 36 -4.78 -12.60 9.53
N ARG A 37 -4.75 -11.67 10.49
CA ARG A 37 -3.53 -11.28 11.22
C ARG A 37 -3.36 -12.02 12.55
N SER A 38 -4.37 -12.74 13.01
CA SER A 38 -4.31 -13.46 14.28
C SER A 38 -4.02 -14.94 14.05
N LYS A 39 -3.04 -15.50 14.78
CA LYS A 39 -2.80 -16.96 14.80
C LYS A 39 -3.88 -17.73 15.56
N VAL A 40 -4.68 -17.03 16.36
CA VAL A 40 -5.81 -17.58 17.12
C VAL A 40 -7.09 -16.97 16.57
N ALA A 41 -8.16 -17.76 16.40
CA ALA A 41 -9.48 -17.23 16.06
C ALA A 41 -9.99 -16.33 17.20
N SER A 42 -9.64 -15.04 17.15
CA SER A 42 -10.04 -14.04 18.13
C SER A 42 -10.19 -12.70 17.43
N ASN A 43 -11.28 -12.00 17.70
CA ASN A 43 -11.52 -10.64 17.20
C ASN A 43 -10.76 -9.58 18.00
N LYS A 44 -9.70 -9.97 18.71
CA LYS A 44 -8.88 -9.03 19.49
C LYS A 44 -7.85 -8.38 18.58
N ALA A 45 -7.52 -7.13 18.89
CA ALA A 45 -6.42 -6.43 18.25
C ALA A 45 -5.12 -7.23 18.41
N THR A 46 -4.25 -7.14 17.40
CA THR A 46 -2.96 -7.84 17.34
C THR A 46 -1.88 -6.86 16.87
N ASN A 47 -0.63 -7.12 17.25
CA ASN A 47 0.54 -6.41 16.73
C ASN A 47 1.02 -6.98 15.37
N GLN A 48 0.48 -8.11 14.93
CA GLN A 48 0.73 -8.63 13.60
C GLN A 48 0.07 -7.71 12.56
N VAL A 49 0.80 -7.36 11.52
CA VAL A 49 0.35 -6.45 10.45
C VAL A 49 0.29 -7.13 9.08
N VAL A 50 0.93 -8.28 8.90
CA VAL A 50 0.90 -9.07 7.66
C VAL A 50 -0.34 -9.95 7.62
N LEU A 51 -1.02 -10.01 6.47
CA LEU A 51 -2.11 -10.95 6.22
C LEU A 51 -1.52 -12.36 5.98
N LEU A 52 -1.44 -13.15 7.05
CA LEU A 52 -0.69 -14.41 7.07
C LEU A 52 -1.19 -15.42 6.02
N PRO A 53 -2.50 -15.65 5.83
CA PRO A 53 -3.00 -16.60 4.83
C PRO A 53 -2.67 -16.15 3.40
N ILE A 54 -2.73 -14.85 3.11
CA ILE A 54 -2.48 -14.31 1.77
C ILE A 54 -0.99 -14.44 1.42
N MET A 55 -0.09 -14.06 2.33
CA MET A 55 1.36 -14.23 2.09
C MET A 55 1.73 -15.71 1.93
N ARG A 56 1.20 -16.59 2.79
CA ARG A 56 1.45 -18.04 2.65
C ARG A 56 0.92 -18.58 1.33
N ALA A 57 -0.27 -18.18 0.89
CA ALA A 57 -0.83 -18.59 -0.38
C ALA A 57 -0.02 -18.08 -1.58
N PHE A 58 0.54 -16.86 -1.50
CA PHE A 58 1.45 -16.35 -2.51
C PHE A 58 2.76 -17.16 -2.57
N LEU A 59 3.38 -17.43 -1.42
CA LEU A 59 4.61 -18.22 -1.32
C LEU A 59 4.42 -19.67 -1.79
N ALA A 60 3.27 -20.29 -1.49
CA ALA A 60 2.96 -21.66 -1.92
C ALA A 60 2.83 -21.81 -3.45
N LYS A 61 2.61 -20.71 -4.18
CA LYS A 61 2.61 -20.70 -5.66
C LYS A 61 4.01 -20.53 -6.25
N GLN A 62 5.00 -20.13 -5.44
CA GLN A 62 6.36 -19.91 -5.92
C GLN A 62 7.04 -21.23 -6.21
N THR A 63 7.86 -21.22 -7.26
CA THR A 63 8.70 -22.35 -7.63
C THR A 63 10.12 -21.86 -7.85
N PHE A 64 11.07 -22.77 -7.71
CA PHE A 64 12.47 -22.53 -8.04
C PHE A 64 12.99 -23.62 -8.97
N THR A 65 14.00 -23.30 -9.78
CA THR A 65 14.60 -24.27 -10.69
C THR A 65 15.80 -24.95 -10.05
N PHE A 66 15.80 -26.27 -10.02
CA PHE A 66 16.93 -27.08 -9.57
C PHE A 66 17.14 -28.25 -10.54
N GLU A 67 18.37 -28.41 -11.03
CA GLU A 67 18.75 -29.40 -12.05
C GLU A 67 17.81 -29.40 -13.29
N GLY A 68 17.37 -28.20 -13.71
CA GLY A 68 16.52 -28.01 -14.89
C GLY A 68 15.03 -28.30 -14.68
N GLN A 69 14.61 -28.65 -13.45
CA GLN A 69 13.21 -28.90 -13.10
C GLN A 69 12.69 -27.84 -12.13
N ALA A 70 11.41 -27.50 -12.24
CA ALA A 70 10.74 -26.61 -11.31
C ALA A 70 10.28 -27.38 -10.07
N HIS A 71 10.61 -26.87 -8.89
CA HIS A 71 10.24 -27.43 -7.60
C HIS A 71 9.42 -26.42 -6.81
N PRO A 72 8.33 -26.85 -6.14
CA PRO A 72 7.61 -25.98 -5.20
C PRO A 72 8.46 -25.75 -3.95
N LEU A 73 8.14 -24.69 -3.21
CA LEU A 73 8.74 -24.45 -1.89
C LEU A 73 8.21 -25.43 -0.85
N LEU A 74 9.09 -25.88 0.04
CA LEU A 74 8.67 -26.65 1.22
C LEU A 74 8.03 -25.73 2.27
N ASP A 75 7.09 -26.28 3.05
CA ASP A 75 6.44 -25.53 4.15
C ASP A 75 7.45 -24.95 5.14
N SER A 76 8.56 -25.65 5.39
CA SER A 76 9.65 -25.17 6.25
C SER A 76 10.37 -23.94 5.70
N ALA A 77 10.51 -23.85 4.37
CA ALA A 77 11.07 -22.67 3.73
C ALA A 77 10.07 -21.50 3.76
N ILE A 78 8.78 -21.76 3.52
CA ILE A 78 7.72 -20.77 3.70
C ILE A 78 7.73 -20.23 5.13
N ASP A 79 7.80 -21.12 6.14
CA ASP A 79 7.88 -20.73 7.55
C ASP A 79 9.10 -19.87 7.86
N LYS A 80 10.26 -20.21 7.28
CA LYS A 80 11.47 -19.41 7.40
C LYS A 80 11.28 -18.02 6.78
N ILE A 81 10.73 -17.92 5.58
CA ILE A 81 10.44 -16.62 4.94
C ILE A 81 9.51 -15.81 5.83
N MET A 82 8.41 -16.40 6.31
CA MET A 82 7.46 -15.73 7.20
C MET A 82 8.11 -15.26 8.51
N HIS A 83 9.14 -15.94 9.00
CA HIS A 83 9.91 -15.51 10.16
C HIS A 83 10.81 -14.29 9.84
N GLU A 84 11.48 -14.30 8.70
CA GLU A 84 12.33 -13.18 8.23
C GLU A 84 11.50 -11.90 7.96
N LEU A 85 10.21 -12.04 7.67
CA LEU A 85 9.30 -10.90 7.55
C LEU A 85 8.98 -10.21 8.88
N ASN A 86 9.31 -10.81 10.04
CA ASN A 86 9.07 -10.17 11.32
C ASN A 86 10.09 -9.04 11.56
N PRO A 87 9.68 -7.77 11.68
CA PRO A 87 10.61 -6.66 11.78
C PRO A 87 11.44 -6.74 13.06
N ALA A 88 12.77 -6.66 12.93
CA ALA A 88 13.71 -6.60 14.04
C ALA A 88 13.67 -5.22 14.75
N MET A 89 12.55 -4.92 15.41
CA MET A 89 12.28 -3.61 16.01
C MET A 89 13.25 -3.22 17.14
N ASN A 90 13.98 -4.18 17.71
CA ASN A 90 15.07 -3.91 18.66
C ASN A 90 16.24 -3.12 18.04
N LEU A 91 16.39 -3.16 16.71
CA LEU A 91 17.38 -2.36 15.96
C LEU A 91 16.85 -0.96 15.59
N GLY A 92 15.59 -0.66 15.90
CA GLY A 92 14.90 0.58 15.54
C GLY A 92 14.14 0.51 14.22
N LEU A 93 13.21 1.45 14.03
CA LEU A 93 12.32 1.50 12.87
C LEU A 93 13.06 1.61 11.54
N GLN A 94 14.08 2.47 11.47
CA GLN A 94 14.82 2.69 10.23
C GLN A 94 15.53 1.41 9.75
N ALA A 95 16.22 0.71 10.65
CA ALA A 95 16.91 -0.54 10.32
C ALA A 95 15.92 -1.65 9.91
N ALA A 96 14.80 -1.78 10.63
CA ALA A 96 13.74 -2.73 10.29
C ALA A 96 13.11 -2.40 8.92
N ASN A 97 12.90 -1.12 8.62
CA ASN A 97 12.34 -0.67 7.36
C ASN A 97 13.27 -0.93 6.17
N GLU A 98 14.58 -0.71 6.35
CA GLU A 98 15.59 -1.02 5.33
C GLU A 98 15.72 -2.53 5.08
N ALA A 99 15.73 -3.34 6.15
CA ALA A 99 15.80 -4.79 6.04
C ALA A 99 14.58 -5.35 5.27
N LEU A 100 13.37 -4.89 5.61
CA LEU A 100 12.15 -5.33 4.92
C LEU A 100 12.06 -4.79 3.49
N TYR A 101 12.53 -3.57 3.23
CA TYR A 101 12.65 -3.05 1.87
C TYR A 101 13.57 -3.93 1.01
N ASN A 102 14.74 -4.29 1.52
CA ASN A 102 15.68 -5.17 0.82
C ASN A 102 15.09 -6.57 0.62
N ALA A 103 14.38 -7.12 1.61
CA ALA A 103 13.68 -8.39 1.47
C ALA A 103 12.60 -8.36 0.37
N MET A 104 11.84 -7.24 0.26
CA MET A 104 10.86 -7.07 -0.82
C MET A 104 11.52 -6.96 -2.19
N LEU A 105 12.61 -6.19 -2.30
CA LEU A 105 13.28 -5.92 -3.57
C LEU A 105 14.08 -7.12 -4.08
N TYR A 106 14.85 -7.77 -3.20
CA TYR A 106 15.79 -8.83 -3.56
C TYR A 106 15.29 -10.22 -3.25
N GLY A 107 14.19 -10.35 -2.49
CA GLY A 107 13.69 -11.62 -2.01
C GLY A 107 14.40 -12.11 -0.74
N VAL A 108 13.93 -13.26 -0.24
CA VAL A 108 14.47 -13.92 0.95
C VAL A 108 15.16 -15.22 0.55
N THR A 109 16.39 -15.41 1.00
CA THR A 109 17.16 -16.62 0.70
C THR A 109 16.86 -17.72 1.71
N VAL A 110 16.34 -18.83 1.20
CA VAL A 110 16.06 -20.05 1.94
C VAL A 110 17.00 -21.18 1.51
N THR A 111 17.20 -22.13 2.41
CA THR A 111 17.92 -23.37 2.10
C THR A 111 16.89 -24.46 1.90
N GLU A 112 16.95 -25.11 0.75
CA GLU A 112 16.13 -26.26 0.38
C GLU A 112 17.01 -27.51 0.28
N PHE A 113 16.39 -28.69 0.42
CA PHE A 113 17.05 -29.98 0.25
C PHE A 113 16.25 -30.83 -0.74
N ILE A 114 16.82 -31.08 -1.92
CA ILE A 114 16.23 -31.91 -2.97
C ILE A 114 17.11 -33.14 -3.15
N ASP A 115 16.54 -34.33 -2.96
CA ASP A 115 17.25 -35.61 -3.05
C ASP A 115 18.54 -35.67 -2.22
N GLY A 116 18.51 -35.08 -1.03
CA GLY A 116 19.66 -35.00 -0.11
C GLY A 116 20.72 -33.94 -0.50
N LYS A 117 20.57 -33.26 -1.63
CA LYS A 117 21.44 -32.14 -2.04
C LYS A 117 20.91 -30.82 -1.48
N LYS A 118 21.79 -30.07 -0.82
CA LYS A 118 21.50 -28.72 -0.33
C LYS A 118 21.50 -27.72 -1.48
N THR A 119 20.50 -26.86 -1.56
CA THR A 119 20.43 -25.75 -2.51
C THR A 119 19.97 -24.47 -1.83
N SER A 120 20.49 -23.31 -2.25
CA SER A 120 20.11 -22.00 -1.73
C SER A 120 19.30 -21.26 -2.78
N GLN A 121 18.07 -20.88 -2.42
CA GLN A 121 17.11 -20.28 -3.34
C GLN A 121 16.65 -18.94 -2.80
N THR A 122 16.66 -17.91 -3.65
CA THR A 122 16.16 -16.57 -3.31
C THR A 122 14.75 -16.41 -3.85
N ILE A 123 13.80 -16.24 -2.94
CA ILE A 123 12.36 -16.22 -3.26
C ILE A 123 11.86 -14.79 -3.19
N ALA A 124 11.29 -14.32 -4.29
CA ALA A 124 10.68 -13.01 -4.36
C ALA A 124 9.39 -12.94 -3.52
N LEU A 125 9.17 -11.81 -2.85
CA LEU A 125 7.94 -11.55 -2.09
C LEU A 125 6.86 -10.85 -2.93
N ILE A 126 7.26 -10.33 -4.09
CA ILE A 126 6.44 -9.62 -5.07
C ILE A 126 6.90 -10.11 -6.45
N ASP A 127 5.96 -10.49 -7.31
CA ASP A 127 6.26 -10.78 -8.70
C ASP A 127 6.38 -9.45 -9.46
N TRP A 128 7.61 -9.00 -9.63
CA TRP A 128 7.90 -7.73 -10.30
C TRP A 128 7.77 -7.78 -11.82
N ASN A 129 7.66 -8.97 -12.41
CA ASN A 129 7.64 -9.17 -13.87
C ASN A 129 6.21 -9.34 -14.38
N HIS A 130 5.34 -9.97 -13.59
CA HIS A 130 3.93 -10.18 -13.93
C HIS A 130 3.05 -9.66 -12.78
N ILE A 131 2.61 -8.41 -12.90
CA ILE A 131 1.83 -7.74 -11.85
C ILE A 131 0.55 -8.50 -11.49
N SER A 132 -0.09 -9.14 -12.48
CA SER A 132 -1.29 -9.97 -12.31
C SER A 132 -1.09 -11.20 -11.42
N ASN A 133 0.15 -11.63 -11.18
CA ASN A 133 0.45 -12.72 -10.25
C ASN A 133 0.43 -12.26 -8.79
N ASN A 134 0.43 -10.95 -8.54
CA ASN A 134 0.28 -10.39 -7.21
C ASN A 134 -1.19 -10.18 -6.86
N SER A 135 -1.46 -10.19 -5.55
CA SER A 135 -2.77 -9.89 -5.00
C SER A 135 -2.75 -8.53 -4.32
N PHE A 136 -3.77 -7.71 -4.60
CA PHE A 136 -3.90 -6.35 -4.08
C PHE A 136 -5.16 -6.29 -3.22
N HIS A 137 -4.99 -5.94 -1.94
CA HIS A 137 -6.11 -5.87 -1.01
C HIS A 137 -6.11 -4.53 -0.27
N VAL A 138 -7.27 -4.12 0.21
CA VAL A 138 -7.41 -2.92 1.03
C VAL A 138 -8.33 -3.20 2.20
N THR A 139 -8.00 -2.67 3.37
CA THR A 139 -8.90 -2.62 4.54
C THR A 139 -8.98 -1.19 5.02
N GLU A 140 -10.02 -0.88 5.77
CA GLU A 140 -10.09 0.33 6.57
C GLU A 140 -9.95 0.04 8.06
N GLU A 141 -9.79 1.11 8.85
CA GLU A 141 -9.90 1.10 10.31
C GLU A 141 -9.04 0.01 10.97
N LEU A 142 -7.80 -0.16 10.48
CA LEU A 142 -6.92 -1.27 10.84
C LEU A 142 -6.44 -1.15 12.30
N VAL A 143 -7.04 -1.90 13.22
CA VAL A 143 -6.59 -1.86 14.62
C VAL A 143 -5.28 -2.63 14.79
N VAL A 144 -4.24 -1.94 15.23
CA VAL A 144 -2.91 -2.50 15.50
C VAL A 144 -2.53 -2.24 16.95
N LEU A 145 -2.18 -3.29 17.70
CA LEU A 145 -1.61 -3.16 19.04
C LEU A 145 -0.17 -2.67 18.95
N ASN A 146 0.24 -1.80 19.88
CA ASN A 146 1.66 -1.51 20.05
C ASN A 146 2.44 -2.77 20.48
N SER A 147 3.77 -2.71 20.40
CA SER A 147 4.62 -3.87 20.71
C SER A 147 4.50 -4.35 22.17
N GLU A 148 4.07 -3.48 23.08
CA GLU A 148 3.83 -3.80 24.50
C GLU A 148 2.43 -4.38 24.77
N GLY A 149 1.52 -4.34 23.79
CA GLY A 149 0.12 -4.76 23.95
C GLY A 149 -0.72 -3.84 24.86
N THR A 150 -0.22 -2.66 25.22
CA THR A 150 -0.84 -1.73 26.18
C THR A 150 -1.76 -0.71 25.50
N ASN A 151 -1.48 -0.37 24.24
CA ASN A 151 -2.24 0.62 23.47
C ASN A 151 -2.49 0.10 22.05
N SER A 152 -3.43 0.75 21.36
CA SER A 152 -3.67 0.51 19.93
C SER A 152 -3.74 1.80 19.14
N ARG A 153 -3.41 1.69 17.85
CA ARG A 153 -3.69 2.71 16.84
C ARG A 153 -4.56 2.11 15.75
N ARG A 154 -5.19 2.98 14.98
CA ARG A 154 -6.17 2.62 13.96
C ARG A 154 -5.95 3.51 12.74
N PRO A 155 -5.01 3.16 11.85
CA PRO A 155 -4.89 3.84 10.56
C PRO A 155 -6.18 3.68 9.74
N ASP A 156 -6.56 4.73 9.03
CA ASP A 156 -7.86 4.81 8.36
C ASP A 156 -7.95 3.83 7.18
N ILE A 157 -6.93 3.71 6.33
CA ILE A 157 -6.88 2.76 5.21
C ILE A 157 -5.48 2.15 5.09
N VAL A 158 -5.41 0.84 4.86
CA VAL A 158 -4.15 0.13 4.59
C VAL A 158 -4.29 -0.74 3.35
N CYS A 159 -3.38 -0.55 2.40
CA CYS A 159 -3.30 -1.31 1.17
C CYS A 159 -2.19 -2.37 1.28
N PHE A 160 -2.50 -3.58 0.81
CA PHE A 160 -1.64 -4.74 0.88
C PHE A 160 -1.26 -5.24 -0.50
N VAL A 161 -0.03 -5.72 -0.64
CA VAL A 161 0.43 -6.53 -1.78
C VAL A 161 0.91 -7.87 -1.25
N ASN A 162 0.31 -8.97 -1.70
CA ASN A 162 0.61 -10.33 -1.22
C ASN A 162 0.57 -10.45 0.32
N GLY A 163 -0.30 -9.67 0.97
CA GLY A 163 -0.46 -9.62 2.42
C GLY A 163 0.51 -8.69 3.16
N LEU A 164 1.47 -8.06 2.49
CA LEU A 164 2.35 -7.04 3.08
C LEU A 164 1.70 -5.65 3.05
N PRO A 165 1.67 -4.87 4.14
CA PRO A 165 1.07 -3.54 4.16
C PRO A 165 1.99 -2.49 3.52
N LEU A 166 1.85 -2.28 2.21
CA LEU A 166 2.73 -1.42 1.41
C LEU A 166 2.31 0.06 1.42
N ALA A 167 1.03 0.39 1.59
CA ALA A 167 0.59 1.77 1.69
C ALA A 167 -0.35 2.00 2.89
N VAL A 168 -0.14 3.11 3.59
CA VAL A 168 -0.98 3.55 4.72
C VAL A 168 -1.53 4.92 4.40
N ILE A 169 -2.84 5.09 4.49
CA ILE A 169 -3.54 6.35 4.22
C ILE A 169 -4.23 6.79 5.50
N GLU A 170 -4.01 8.04 5.88
CA GLU A 170 -4.77 8.72 6.94
C GLU A 170 -5.69 9.74 6.25
N ALA A 171 -7.00 9.59 6.47
CA ALA A 171 -8.04 10.40 5.89
C ALA A 171 -8.55 11.42 6.93
N LYS A 172 -8.85 12.64 6.50
CA LYS A 172 -9.41 13.69 7.37
C LYS A 172 -10.57 14.39 6.71
N ARG A 173 -11.36 15.09 7.52
CA ARG A 173 -12.41 15.98 7.03
C ARG A 173 -11.78 17.18 6.29
N PRO A 174 -12.34 17.66 5.18
CA PRO A 174 -12.09 19.03 4.76
C PRO A 174 -12.67 19.98 5.82
N ASP A 175 -11.89 20.98 6.28
CA ASP A 175 -12.38 21.93 7.30
C ASP A 175 -13.42 22.88 6.69
N SER A 176 -14.69 22.70 7.05
CA SER A 176 -15.79 23.56 6.59
C SER A 176 -15.76 24.98 7.17
N SER A 177 -14.93 25.24 8.18
CA SER A 177 -14.80 26.56 8.83
C SER A 177 -13.64 27.39 8.27
N ARG A 178 -12.70 26.76 7.55
CA ARG A 178 -11.51 27.40 6.99
C ARG A 178 -11.12 26.72 5.67
N GLU A 179 -11.76 27.11 4.57
CA GLU A 179 -11.50 26.61 3.21
C GLU A 179 -10.00 26.58 2.82
N TRP A 180 -9.16 27.40 3.44
CA TRP A 180 -7.74 27.55 3.11
C TRP A 180 -6.77 26.76 4.00
N GLN A 181 -7.22 26.11 5.08
CA GLN A 181 -6.35 25.29 5.93
C GLN A 181 -6.54 23.81 5.61
N SER A 182 -5.61 23.24 4.83
CA SER A 182 -5.59 21.80 4.58
C SER A 182 -5.45 21.03 5.90
N THR A 183 -6.40 20.15 6.18
CA THR A 183 -6.37 19.24 7.34
C THR A 183 -5.34 18.11 7.17
N ASN A 184 -4.63 18.07 6.04
CA ASN A 184 -3.56 17.10 5.81
C ASN A 184 -2.44 17.21 6.84
N ALA A 185 -2.18 18.40 7.41
CA ALA A 185 -1.21 18.54 8.51
C ALA A 185 -1.57 17.64 9.72
N GLN A 186 -2.87 17.46 10.00
CA GLN A 186 -3.31 16.56 11.07
C GLN A 186 -3.08 15.09 10.69
N ALA A 187 -3.42 14.69 9.46
CA ALA A 187 -3.12 13.34 8.95
C ALA A 187 -1.61 13.03 8.98
N VAL A 188 -0.78 13.97 8.54
CA VAL A 188 0.69 13.86 8.60
C VAL A 188 1.18 13.75 10.04
N SER A 189 0.65 14.57 10.96
CA SER A 189 0.97 14.48 12.39
C SER A 189 0.59 13.11 12.98
N GLN A 190 -0.52 12.52 12.55
CA GLN A 190 -0.92 11.17 12.96
C GLN A 190 0.06 10.12 12.43
N HIS A 191 0.46 10.19 11.16
CA HIS A 191 1.52 9.33 10.60
C HIS A 191 2.82 9.41 11.39
N ILE A 192 3.31 10.62 11.66
CA ILE A 192 4.56 10.85 12.40
C ILE A 192 4.45 10.33 13.84
N ARG A 193 3.30 10.56 14.50
CA ARG A 193 3.07 10.02 15.85
C ARG A 193 3.06 8.51 15.84
N ASN A 194 2.32 7.87 14.94
CA ASN A 194 2.12 6.41 14.92
C ASN A 194 3.44 5.63 14.67
N GLN A 195 4.47 6.29 14.14
CA GLN A 195 5.83 5.75 13.96
C GLN A 195 6.71 5.82 15.22
N LYS A 196 6.26 6.44 16.32
CA LYS A 196 7.05 6.51 17.57
C LYS A 196 7.13 5.15 18.26
N GLN A 197 8.19 4.93 19.03
CA GLN A 197 8.49 3.63 19.67
C GLN A 197 7.35 3.04 20.51
N LYS A 198 6.58 3.89 21.22
CA LYS A 198 5.45 3.47 22.08
C LYS A 198 4.14 3.21 21.31
N GLU A 199 4.15 3.45 20.00
CA GLU A 199 2.98 3.39 19.11
C GLU A 199 3.04 2.13 18.24
N ILE A 200 2.85 2.22 16.93
CA ILE A 200 2.80 1.06 16.03
C ILE A 200 3.88 1.10 14.93
N PRO A 201 5.17 1.35 15.27
CA PRO A 201 6.22 1.52 14.27
C PRO A 201 6.42 0.28 13.41
N HIS A 202 6.11 -0.92 13.93
CA HIS A 202 6.22 -2.17 13.21
C HIS A 202 5.28 -2.27 11.99
N LEU A 203 4.19 -1.48 11.90
CA LEU A 203 3.42 -1.33 10.67
C LEU A 203 4.23 -0.58 9.60
N PHE A 204 4.84 0.54 9.99
CA PHE A 204 5.58 1.43 9.10
C PHE A 204 6.88 0.82 8.60
N ALA A 205 7.41 -0.19 9.30
CA ALA A 205 8.56 -0.97 8.84
C ALA A 205 8.31 -1.62 7.46
N TYR A 206 7.06 -1.92 7.10
CA TYR A 206 6.71 -2.47 5.78
C TYR A 206 6.34 -1.40 4.75
N SER A 207 5.88 -0.23 5.21
CA SER A 207 5.29 0.79 4.34
C SER A 207 6.27 1.30 3.28
N GLN A 208 5.80 1.39 2.05
CA GLN A 208 6.49 1.95 0.89
C GLN A 208 6.01 3.37 0.63
N LEU A 209 4.70 3.61 0.73
CA LEU A 209 4.10 4.93 0.61
C LEU A 209 3.20 5.23 1.81
N LEU A 210 3.24 6.48 2.25
CA LEU A 210 2.31 7.04 3.23
C LEU A 210 1.54 8.16 2.56
N LEU A 211 0.22 8.16 2.70
CA LEU A 211 -0.64 9.20 2.12
C LEU A 211 -1.47 9.89 3.22
N ALA A 212 -1.64 11.19 3.07
CA ALA A 212 -2.54 12.02 3.87
C ALA A 212 -3.54 12.65 2.92
N VAL A 213 -4.84 12.44 3.14
CA VAL A 213 -5.90 12.89 2.22
C VAL A 213 -7.08 13.50 2.98
N ASN A 214 -7.80 14.44 2.36
CA ASN A 214 -8.90 15.14 3.04
C ASN A 214 -10.18 15.36 2.21
N GLY A 215 -10.35 14.61 1.13
CA GLY A 215 -11.44 14.77 0.16
C GLY A 215 -11.10 15.70 -0.98
N ASN A 216 -10.33 16.76 -0.73
CA ASN A 216 -10.00 17.78 -1.73
C ASN A 216 -8.57 17.62 -2.26
N ASP A 217 -7.58 17.51 -1.37
CA ASP A 217 -6.17 17.39 -1.70
C ASP A 217 -5.50 16.23 -0.94
N GLY A 218 -4.26 15.95 -1.32
CA GLY A 218 -3.47 14.92 -0.66
C GLY A 218 -1.97 15.18 -0.71
N LEU A 219 -1.27 14.54 0.22
CA LEU A 219 0.19 14.53 0.31
C LEU A 219 0.69 13.09 0.40
N TYR A 220 1.91 12.85 -0.08
CA TYR A 220 2.59 11.57 0.06
C TYR A 220 4.00 11.71 0.63
N ALA A 221 4.48 10.62 1.23
CA ALA A 221 5.80 10.47 1.80
C ALA A 221 6.17 8.99 2.01
N THR A 222 7.28 8.75 2.69
CA THR A 222 7.75 7.43 3.16
C THR A 222 7.90 7.42 4.68
N CYS A 223 8.10 6.22 5.24
CA CYS A 223 8.51 6.04 6.64
C CYS A 223 9.71 6.95 6.99
N GLY A 224 9.61 7.64 8.13
CA GLY A 224 10.64 8.53 8.64
C GLY A 224 10.64 9.95 8.06
N THR A 225 9.81 10.26 7.06
CA THR A 225 9.79 11.59 6.42
C THR A 225 9.23 12.67 7.36
N PRO A 226 10.01 13.73 7.68
CA PRO A 226 9.54 14.89 8.43
C PRO A 226 8.40 15.64 7.71
N GLU A 227 7.49 16.25 8.48
CA GLU A 227 6.30 16.95 7.98
C GLU A 227 6.57 17.88 6.78
N LYS A 228 7.59 18.73 6.87
CA LYS A 228 7.95 19.69 5.81
C LYS A 228 8.35 19.06 4.46
N PHE A 229 8.59 17.75 4.42
CA PHE A 229 9.01 17.01 3.23
C PHE A 229 7.90 16.10 2.68
N TRP A 230 6.70 16.15 3.22
CA TRP A 230 5.53 15.63 2.54
C TRP A 230 5.24 16.48 1.31
N ALA A 231 4.83 15.87 0.20
CA ALA A 231 4.63 16.59 -1.05
C ALA A 231 3.33 16.23 -1.75
N LYS A 232 2.90 17.12 -2.64
CA LYS A 232 1.84 16.84 -3.62
C LYS A 232 2.42 16.03 -4.78
N TRP A 233 1.57 15.24 -5.41
CA TRP A 233 1.85 14.62 -6.70
C TRP A 233 1.17 15.41 -7.81
N VAL A 234 1.86 15.58 -8.94
CA VAL A 234 1.29 16.14 -10.16
C VAL A 234 1.53 15.09 -11.24
N GLU A 235 0.45 14.54 -11.78
CA GLU A 235 0.52 13.46 -12.76
C GLU A 235 0.72 14.01 -14.18
N GLU A 236 1.59 13.37 -14.96
CA GLU A 236 1.91 13.77 -16.34
C GLU A 236 1.48 12.74 -17.39
N GLU A 237 1.26 11.46 -17.01
CA GLU A 237 0.92 10.37 -17.95
C GLU A 237 -0.58 10.08 -18.02
N ILE A 238 -1.33 10.33 -16.94
CA ILE A 238 -2.76 10.05 -16.86
C ILE A 238 -3.55 11.31 -17.24
N SER A 239 -4.38 11.18 -18.27
CA SER A 239 -5.21 12.28 -18.76
C SER A 239 -6.43 12.55 -17.86
N GLU A 240 -6.94 13.79 -17.87
CA GLU A 240 -8.17 14.16 -17.15
C GLU A 240 -9.39 13.30 -17.51
N PRO A 241 -9.64 12.95 -18.79
CA PRO A 241 -10.70 11.99 -19.13
C PRO A 241 -10.52 10.61 -18.48
N GLU A 242 -9.28 10.13 -18.33
CA GLU A 242 -9.00 8.85 -17.68
C GLU A 242 -9.25 8.92 -16.16
N PHE A 243 -8.88 10.02 -15.51
CA PHE A 243 -9.25 10.24 -14.12
C PHE A 243 -10.78 10.26 -13.93
N ALA A 244 -11.51 10.97 -14.80
CA ALA A 244 -12.97 11.01 -14.75
C ALA A 244 -13.59 9.63 -14.98
N ARG A 245 -13.05 8.85 -15.93
CA ARG A 245 -13.48 7.46 -16.19
C ARG A 245 -13.29 6.57 -14.97
N LEU A 246 -12.11 6.60 -14.35
CA LEU A 246 -11.80 5.79 -13.16
C LEU A 246 -12.64 6.22 -11.95
N LYS A 247 -12.81 7.53 -11.73
CA LYS A 247 -13.61 8.06 -10.61
C LYS A 247 -15.08 7.63 -10.69
N ASN A 248 -15.64 7.62 -11.91
CA ASN A 248 -17.06 7.40 -12.14
C ASN A 248 -17.38 5.98 -12.62
N GLN A 249 -16.40 5.06 -12.61
CA GLN A 249 -16.65 3.66 -12.91
C GLN A 249 -17.56 3.05 -11.83
N THR A 250 -18.69 2.47 -12.25
CA THR A 250 -19.62 1.81 -11.33
C THR A 250 -19.02 0.52 -10.79
N LEU A 251 -19.03 0.37 -9.46
CA LEU A 251 -18.66 -0.87 -8.80
C LEU A 251 -19.70 -1.97 -9.05
N SER A 252 -19.26 -3.22 -9.13
CA SER A 252 -20.16 -4.37 -9.22
C SER A 252 -20.99 -4.52 -7.94
N PRO A 253 -22.16 -5.20 -7.98
CA PRO A 253 -22.94 -5.47 -6.78
C PRO A 253 -22.14 -6.19 -5.68
N GLU A 254 -21.24 -7.11 -6.07
CA GLU A 254 -20.34 -7.81 -5.14
C GLU A 254 -19.33 -6.86 -4.49
N GLN A 255 -18.74 -5.94 -5.27
CA GLN A 255 -17.82 -4.93 -4.74
C GLN A 255 -18.52 -3.99 -3.75
N ILE A 256 -19.76 -3.58 -4.05
CA ILE A 256 -20.58 -2.77 -3.14
C ILE A 256 -20.89 -3.57 -1.87
N GLU A 257 -21.33 -4.82 -1.99
CA GLU A 257 -21.61 -5.68 -0.84
C GLU A 257 -20.37 -5.81 0.06
N ASN A 258 -19.22 -6.16 -0.51
CA ASN A 258 -17.97 -6.31 0.24
C ASN A 258 -17.56 -5.01 0.95
N LEU A 259 -17.72 -3.85 0.30
CA LEU A 259 -17.29 -2.56 0.84
C LEU A 259 -18.23 -1.99 1.93
N PHE A 260 -19.52 -2.34 1.88
CA PHE A 260 -20.55 -1.70 2.70
C PHE A 260 -21.27 -2.63 3.68
N ALA A 261 -21.22 -3.96 3.54
CA ALA A 261 -21.99 -4.89 4.38
C ALA A 261 -21.67 -4.80 5.88
N HIS A 262 -20.45 -4.40 6.25
CA HIS A 262 -20.06 -4.20 7.66
C HIS A 262 -20.42 -2.81 8.21
N ARG A 263 -21.00 -1.94 7.38
CA ARG A 263 -21.39 -0.56 7.73
C ARG A 263 -22.89 -0.47 7.98
N PRO A 264 -23.36 0.60 8.65
CA PRO A 264 -24.79 0.90 8.72
C PRO A 264 -25.40 1.04 7.32
N VAL A 265 -26.64 0.57 7.14
CA VAL A 265 -27.37 0.63 5.87
C VAL A 265 -27.47 2.07 5.33
N SER A 266 -27.61 3.06 6.20
CA SER A 266 -27.63 4.48 5.83
C SER A 266 -26.39 4.93 5.05
N ILE A 267 -25.22 4.34 5.32
CA ILE A 267 -23.99 4.63 4.58
C ILE A 267 -24.09 4.10 3.14
N THR A 268 -24.71 2.94 2.96
CA THR A 268 -24.89 2.33 1.63
C THR A 268 -25.87 3.15 0.80
N ASP A 269 -26.97 3.58 1.41
CA ASP A 269 -28.03 4.34 0.75
C ASP A 269 -27.55 5.73 0.31
N GLU A 270 -26.74 6.41 1.13
CA GLU A 270 -26.15 7.70 0.77
C GLU A 270 -25.09 7.56 -0.34
N TYR A 271 -24.24 6.52 -0.30
CA TYR A 271 -23.32 6.25 -1.42
C TYR A 271 -24.09 6.01 -2.73
N LYS A 272 -25.15 5.19 -2.70
CA LYS A 272 -26.02 4.94 -3.86
C LYS A 272 -26.70 6.21 -4.35
N SER A 273 -27.15 7.07 -3.44
CA SER A 273 -27.77 8.36 -3.78
C SER A 273 -26.76 9.31 -4.42
N LEU A 274 -25.52 9.34 -3.92
CA LEU A 274 -24.43 10.16 -4.46
C LEU A 274 -24.11 9.78 -5.91
N ILE A 275 -23.90 8.50 -6.19
CA ILE A 275 -23.57 8.04 -7.55
C ILE A 275 -24.77 8.11 -8.51
N ALA A 276 -26.00 8.09 -8.00
CA ALA A 276 -27.21 8.33 -8.80
C ALA A 276 -27.37 9.81 -9.20
N GLY A 277 -26.69 10.72 -8.51
CA GLY A 277 -26.71 12.16 -8.80
C GLY A 277 -25.96 12.58 -10.07
N GLY A 278 -25.25 11.65 -10.71
CA GLY A 278 -24.44 11.88 -11.91
C GLY A 278 -22.94 11.77 -11.65
N ASP A 279 -22.15 12.22 -12.63
CA ASP A 279 -20.70 12.12 -12.55
C ASP A 279 -20.12 13.00 -11.43
N LEU A 280 -19.27 12.40 -10.62
CA LEU A 280 -18.49 13.04 -9.58
C LEU A 280 -17.28 13.75 -10.17
N VAL A 281 -17.02 14.95 -9.63
CA VAL A 281 -15.83 15.74 -9.98
C VAL A 281 -14.58 15.10 -9.38
N VAL A 282 -13.52 15.04 -10.18
CA VAL A 282 -12.20 14.52 -9.76
C VAL A 282 -11.48 15.54 -8.88
N THR A 283 -11.12 15.13 -7.67
CA THR A 283 -10.33 15.95 -6.73
C THR A 283 -8.84 15.62 -6.76
N ASP A 284 -8.00 16.41 -6.10
CA ASP A 284 -6.56 16.13 -6.02
C ASP A 284 -6.26 14.92 -5.11
N GLN A 285 -7.16 14.58 -4.17
CA GLN A 285 -7.12 13.29 -3.49
C GLN A 285 -7.26 12.15 -4.50
N ASP A 286 -8.27 12.22 -5.38
CA ASP A 286 -8.52 11.18 -6.37
C ASP A 286 -7.34 11.05 -7.33
N ARG A 287 -6.79 12.18 -7.81
CA ARG A 287 -5.59 12.21 -8.63
C ARG A 287 -4.42 11.55 -7.91
N LEU A 288 -4.16 11.87 -6.64
CA LEU A 288 -3.08 11.26 -5.87
C LEU A 288 -3.22 9.74 -5.76
N ILE A 289 -4.43 9.26 -5.43
CA ILE A 289 -4.71 7.82 -5.25
C ILE A 289 -4.57 7.08 -6.58
N VAL A 290 -5.19 7.57 -7.66
CA VAL A 290 -5.06 6.96 -8.99
C VAL A 290 -3.61 6.97 -9.45
N SER A 291 -2.92 8.09 -9.25
CA SER A 291 -1.56 8.25 -9.72
C SER A 291 -0.59 7.33 -9.00
N LEU A 292 -0.65 7.20 -7.68
CA LEU A 292 0.37 6.47 -6.90
C LEU A 292 -0.04 5.05 -6.50
N LEU A 293 -1.33 4.76 -6.40
CA LEU A 293 -1.83 3.49 -5.86
C LEU A 293 -2.42 2.57 -6.93
N GLN A 294 -2.40 2.93 -8.22
CA GLN A 294 -2.58 1.91 -9.27
C GLN A 294 -1.59 0.74 -9.04
N PRO A 295 -2.01 -0.53 -9.14
CA PRO A 295 -1.15 -1.70 -8.89
C PRO A 295 0.22 -1.62 -9.56
N GLN A 296 0.25 -1.23 -10.84
CA GLN A 296 1.49 -1.02 -11.59
C GLN A 296 2.34 0.11 -10.99
N ARG A 297 1.75 1.29 -10.75
CA ARG A 297 2.52 2.44 -10.24
C ARG A 297 3.01 2.21 -8.81
N LEU A 298 2.23 1.60 -7.92
CA LEU A 298 2.67 1.31 -6.56
C LEU A 298 3.94 0.42 -6.56
N LEU A 299 3.94 -0.62 -7.40
CA LEU A 299 5.10 -1.51 -7.53
C LEU A 299 6.27 -0.84 -8.24
N GLU A 300 6.01 -0.04 -9.28
CA GLU A 300 7.03 0.78 -9.94
C GLU A 300 7.70 1.76 -8.98
N MET A 301 6.91 2.52 -8.22
CA MET A 301 7.39 3.48 -7.22
C MET A 301 8.20 2.80 -6.12
N THR A 302 7.76 1.63 -5.68
CA THR A 302 8.46 0.82 -4.69
C THR A 302 9.81 0.34 -5.21
N ARG A 303 9.87 -0.17 -6.44
CA ARG A 303 11.06 -0.84 -6.98
C ARG A 303 12.09 0.13 -7.56
N LEU A 304 11.63 1.17 -8.26
CA LEU A 304 12.48 2.01 -9.11
C LEU A 304 12.65 3.44 -8.59
N PHE A 305 11.69 3.94 -7.82
CA PHE A 305 11.66 5.34 -7.39
C PHE A 305 11.72 5.52 -5.87
N THR A 306 12.08 4.46 -5.16
CA THR A 306 12.34 4.48 -3.72
C THR A 306 13.77 4.03 -3.47
N LEU A 307 14.48 4.67 -2.54
CA LEU A 307 15.83 4.29 -2.15
C LEU A 307 16.07 4.55 -0.67
N PHE A 308 17.13 3.94 -0.13
CA PHE A 308 17.62 4.24 1.21
C PHE A 308 18.89 5.07 1.13
N ASP A 309 18.82 6.28 1.68
CA ASP A 309 19.97 7.13 1.90
C ASP A 309 20.48 6.96 3.33
N LYS A 310 21.81 6.96 3.49
CA LYS A 310 22.47 6.75 4.79
C LYS A 310 22.10 7.80 5.84
N LYS A 311 21.76 9.03 5.43
CA LYS A 311 21.44 10.15 6.33
C LYS A 311 19.94 10.42 6.42
N ALA A 312 19.25 10.41 5.29
CA ALA A 312 17.84 10.76 5.20
C ALA A 312 16.90 9.56 5.38
N GLY A 313 17.44 8.33 5.42
CA GLY A 313 16.63 7.13 5.51
C GLY A 313 15.94 6.84 4.18
N LYS A 314 14.69 6.37 4.25
CA LYS A 314 13.93 6.02 3.05
C LYS A 314 13.43 7.28 2.33
N ILE A 315 13.80 7.42 1.06
CA ILE A 315 13.37 8.52 0.19
C ILE A 315 12.55 7.95 -0.97
N VAL A 316 11.46 8.64 -1.31
CA VAL A 316 10.72 8.42 -2.55
C VAL A 316 10.92 9.61 -3.49
N ALA A 317 10.99 9.35 -4.79
CA ALA A 317 11.15 10.37 -5.81
C ALA A 317 9.96 11.34 -5.86
N ARG A 318 10.23 12.57 -6.28
CA ARG A 318 9.22 13.57 -6.66
C ARG A 318 8.71 13.33 -8.07
N TYR A 319 7.51 13.81 -8.36
CA TYR A 319 6.88 13.61 -9.67
C TYR A 319 7.81 14.04 -10.83
N GLN A 320 8.50 15.18 -10.71
CA GLN A 320 9.45 15.64 -11.73
C GLN A 320 10.61 14.66 -11.96
N GLN A 321 11.08 14.01 -10.90
CA GLN A 321 12.16 13.02 -10.98
C GLN A 321 11.66 11.74 -11.65
N VAL A 322 10.43 11.32 -11.34
CA VAL A 322 9.81 10.14 -11.94
C VAL A 322 9.61 10.34 -13.44
N PHE A 323 8.87 11.38 -13.84
CA PHE A 323 8.58 11.61 -15.26
C PHE A 323 9.82 12.02 -16.06
N GLY A 324 10.76 12.74 -15.44
CA GLY A 324 12.05 13.04 -16.07
C GLY A 324 12.88 11.79 -16.38
N ILE A 325 12.91 10.81 -15.47
CA ILE A 325 13.59 9.52 -15.70
C ILE A 325 12.87 8.71 -16.76
N LYS A 326 11.52 8.63 -16.73
CA LYS A 326 10.74 7.90 -17.73
C LYS A 326 10.95 8.46 -19.13
N ALA A 327 10.83 9.78 -19.31
CA ALA A 327 11.08 10.45 -20.57
C ALA A 327 12.52 10.22 -21.09
N LEU A 328 13.51 10.12 -20.19
CA LEU A 328 14.89 9.78 -20.56
C LEU A 328 15.00 8.32 -21.05
N ILE A 329 14.37 7.37 -20.36
CA ILE A 329 14.36 5.96 -20.77
C ILE A 329 13.69 5.78 -22.13
N ASP A 330 12.55 6.44 -22.36
CA ASP A 330 11.83 6.39 -23.64
C ASP A 330 12.71 6.91 -24.78
N ARG A 331 13.41 8.03 -24.56
CA ARG A 331 14.33 8.59 -25.55
C ARG A 331 15.49 7.64 -25.88
N ILE A 332 16.04 6.93 -24.89
CA ILE A 332 17.16 5.98 -25.11
C ILE A 332 16.68 4.69 -25.80
N SER A 333 15.40 4.35 -25.66
CA SER A 333 14.81 3.12 -26.19
C SER A 333 14.36 3.23 -27.65
N ILE A 334 14.29 4.45 -28.20
CA ILE A 334 14.02 4.70 -29.62
C ILE A 334 15.35 4.58 -30.39
N PHE A 335 15.45 3.56 -31.23
CA PHE A 335 16.54 3.38 -32.20
C PHE A 335 16.07 3.86 -33.57
N ASP A 336 16.95 4.50 -34.35
CA ASP A 336 16.66 4.81 -35.75
C ASP A 336 16.60 3.54 -36.63
N GLU A 337 16.10 3.65 -37.87
CA GLU A 337 16.03 2.54 -38.83
C GLU A 337 17.39 1.89 -39.15
N LYS A 338 18.51 2.49 -38.72
CA LYS A 338 19.88 2.02 -38.92
C LYS A 338 20.50 1.44 -37.64
N GLY A 339 19.74 1.31 -36.54
CA GLY A 339 20.23 0.78 -35.27
C GLY A 339 21.16 1.73 -34.50
N SER A 340 21.21 3.00 -34.88
CA SER A 340 21.97 4.04 -34.18
C SER A 340 21.06 4.80 -33.22
N ARG A 341 21.62 5.21 -32.07
CA ARG A 341 20.92 6.05 -31.09
C ARG A 341 20.81 7.47 -31.64
N GLU A 342 19.62 8.05 -31.66
CA GLU A 342 19.48 9.49 -31.85
C GLU A 342 20.09 10.20 -30.63
N LEU A 343 21.34 10.65 -30.78
CA LEU A 343 22.00 11.52 -29.80
C LEU A 343 21.89 12.97 -30.29
N CYS A 344 21.15 13.76 -29.50
CA CYS A 344 21.05 15.22 -29.41
C CYS A 344 21.12 16.06 -30.70
#